data_AF-X1Q5X5-F1
#
_entry.id   AF-X1Q5X5-F1
#
_cell.length_a   1.000
_cell.length_b   1.000
_cell.length_c   1.000
_cell.angle_alpha   90.00
_cell.angle_beta   90.00
_cell.angle_gamma   90.00
#
_symmetry.space_group_name_H-M   'P 1'
#
loop_
_entity.id
_entity.type
_entity.pdbx_description
1 polymer ?
#
loop_
_entity_poly.entity_id
_entity_poly.type
_entity_poly.pdbx_seq_one_letter_code
_entity_poly.pdbx_strand_id
1 'polypeptide(L)'
;DDLKVILGIGKKIETKIKDFEPIFLESNFNKEFPQKTQKIFIDSMSEIRFWREEWLLKIFKKIEEYPQHNFQFLTKYPYIYHRYEFPSGSWLGFTVNNMKDLADGIPHIEKVRTMNLSEKYLYYICIEPILEEINPLGILFIDWVILGAETGNRKNKIIPKREWIEKIADYCKRDKIPIYLKGSLRDIYPEEIKEFPKVN
;
A
#
# COMPACT_ATOMS: atom_id res chain seq x y z
N ASP A 1 11.31 -6.50 -7.77
CA ASP A 1 11.20 -7.96 -7.92
C ASP A 1 10.57 -8.75 -6.76
N ASP A 2 9.84 -8.13 -5.81
CA ASP A 2 9.24 -8.91 -4.70
C ASP A 2 7.70 -8.80 -4.54
N LEU A 3 6.97 -8.36 -5.57
CA LEU A 3 5.50 -8.46 -5.62
C LEU A 3 5.14 -9.55 -6.65
N LYS A 4 4.99 -10.79 -6.20
CA LYS A 4 4.98 -11.96 -7.11
C LYS A 4 3.60 -12.42 -7.58
N VAL A 5 2.51 -11.96 -6.97
CA VAL A 5 1.16 -12.32 -7.43
C VAL A 5 0.19 -11.17 -7.19
N ILE A 6 -0.58 -10.83 -8.24
CA ILE A 6 -1.68 -9.85 -8.20
C ILE A 6 -2.98 -10.65 -8.08
N LEU A 7 -3.73 -10.45 -7.00
CA LEU A 7 -5.14 -10.87 -6.97
C LEU A 7 -5.99 -9.83 -7.70
N GLY A 8 -6.85 -10.35 -8.58
CA GLY A 8 -7.49 -9.62 -9.66
C GLY A 8 -8.33 -8.44 -9.22
N ILE A 9 -8.05 -7.31 -9.85
CA ILE A 9 -8.94 -6.51 -10.70
C ILE A 9 -8.01 -5.74 -11.66
N GLY A 10 -8.47 -5.42 -12.87
CA GLY A 10 -7.67 -4.70 -13.87
C GLY A 10 -8.41 -3.49 -14.44
N LYS A 11 -7.74 -2.74 -15.32
CA LYS A 11 -8.30 -1.59 -16.05
C LYS A 11 -8.76 -2.01 -17.45
N LYS A 12 -9.95 -1.58 -17.88
CA LYS A 12 -10.27 -1.46 -19.32
C LYS A 12 -9.72 -0.14 -19.82
N ILE A 13 -8.75 -0.15 -20.74
CA ILE A 13 -8.30 1.07 -21.42
C ILE A 13 -9.23 1.25 -22.63
N GLU A 14 -10.39 1.85 -22.42
CA GLU A 14 -11.13 2.47 -23.51
C GLU A 14 -10.83 3.97 -23.51
N THR A 15 -10.66 4.49 -24.73
CA THR A 15 -10.15 5.81 -25.07
C THR A 15 -11.02 6.93 -24.50
N LYS A 16 -10.83 7.29 -23.23
CA LYS A 16 -10.98 8.61 -22.57
C LYS A 16 -11.03 8.39 -21.04
N ILE A 17 -10.25 9.17 -20.31
CA ILE A 17 -9.95 9.03 -18.86
C ILE A 17 -11.17 9.28 -17.91
N LYS A 18 -12.41 9.25 -18.40
CA LYS A 18 -13.57 9.69 -17.59
C LYS A 18 -14.37 8.59 -16.89
N ASP A 19 -14.30 7.34 -17.32
CA ASP A 19 -15.09 6.26 -16.73
C ASP A 19 -14.16 5.11 -16.26
N PHE A 20 -13.68 5.20 -15.02
CA PHE A 20 -12.97 4.09 -14.38
C PHE A 20 -13.99 3.07 -13.88
N GLU A 21 -14.11 1.94 -14.58
CA GLU A 21 -14.87 0.79 -14.10
C GLU A 21 -13.92 -0.36 -13.75
N PRO A 22 -13.83 -0.76 -12.47
CA PRO A 22 -13.05 -1.92 -12.08
C PRO A 22 -13.65 -3.20 -12.67
N ILE A 23 -12.81 -4.09 -13.19
CA ILE A 23 -13.23 -5.41 -13.69
C ILE A 23 -12.58 -6.53 -12.89
N PHE A 24 -13.39 -7.46 -12.39
CA PHE A 24 -12.88 -8.67 -11.75
C PHE A 24 -12.20 -9.59 -12.75
N LEU A 25 -10.89 -9.81 -12.55
CA LEU A 25 -10.08 -10.67 -13.40
C LEU A 25 -10.04 -12.08 -12.83
N GLU A 26 -10.99 -12.92 -13.24
CA GLU A 26 -11.06 -14.34 -12.83
C GLU A 26 -9.74 -15.08 -13.10
N SER A 27 -9.03 -14.75 -14.18
CA SER A 27 -7.72 -15.34 -14.50
C SER A 27 -6.63 -15.02 -13.47
N ASN A 28 -6.69 -13.87 -12.82
CA ASN A 28 -5.79 -13.52 -11.70
C ASN A 28 -6.30 -14.14 -10.40
N PHE A 29 -7.62 -14.12 -10.18
CA PHE A 29 -8.23 -14.72 -9.00
C PHE A 29 -8.01 -16.24 -8.95
N ASN A 30 -7.93 -16.95 -10.07
CA ASN A 30 -7.75 -18.41 -10.09
C ASN A 30 -6.28 -18.87 -10.02
N LYS A 31 -5.30 -17.94 -9.95
CA LYS A 31 -3.89 -18.31 -9.79
C LYS A 31 -3.66 -18.97 -8.43
N GLU A 32 -3.03 -20.13 -8.41
CA GLU A 32 -2.57 -20.74 -7.17
C GLU A 32 -1.45 -19.91 -6.55
N PHE A 33 -1.42 -19.88 -5.22
CA PHE A 33 -0.31 -19.28 -4.50
C PHE A 33 0.77 -20.31 -4.18
N PRO A 34 2.04 -19.89 -4.14
CA PRO A 34 3.14 -20.78 -3.81
C PRO A 34 3.01 -21.30 -2.38
N GLN A 35 3.52 -22.50 -2.12
CA GLN A 35 3.51 -23.07 -0.76
C GLN A 35 4.36 -22.28 0.24
N LYS A 36 5.44 -21.65 -0.23
CA LYS A 36 6.32 -20.82 0.60
C LYS A 36 5.65 -19.49 0.92
N THR A 37 5.69 -19.06 2.18
CA THR A 37 5.28 -17.71 2.63
C THR A 37 5.73 -16.61 1.68
N GLN A 38 4.76 -15.82 1.20
CA GLN A 38 4.98 -14.66 0.33
C GLN A 38 4.25 -13.43 0.89
N LYS A 39 4.69 -12.27 0.39
CA LYS A 39 3.89 -11.05 0.39
C LYS A 39 3.18 -10.97 -0.96
N ILE A 40 1.86 -10.88 -0.94
CA ILE A 40 1.00 -10.89 -2.13
C ILE A 40 0.32 -9.53 -2.22
N PHE A 41 0.47 -8.85 -3.35
CA PHE A 41 -0.19 -7.57 -3.56
C PHE A 41 -1.61 -7.82 -4.06
N ILE A 42 -2.59 -7.29 -3.33
CA ILE A 42 -3.97 -7.28 -3.78
C ILE A 42 -4.13 -6.03 -4.63
N ASP A 43 -4.65 -6.22 -5.84
CA ASP A 43 -4.98 -5.14 -6.77
C ASP A 43 -3.79 -4.41 -7.40
N SER A 44 -3.53 -4.66 -8.69
CA SER A 44 -2.65 -3.79 -9.48
C SER A 44 -3.50 -2.95 -10.42
N MET A 45 -3.54 -1.64 -10.19
CA MET A 45 -4.20 -0.63 -11.03
C MET A 45 -5.71 -0.49 -10.86
N SER A 46 -6.27 -0.93 -9.73
CA SER A 46 -7.63 -0.58 -9.32
C SER A 46 -7.64 0.08 -7.94
N GLU A 47 -8.84 0.28 -7.41
CA GLU A 47 -9.09 0.93 -6.14
C GLU A 47 -10.29 0.26 -5.44
N ILE A 48 -10.01 -0.38 -4.31
CA ILE A 48 -10.97 -1.16 -3.49
C ILE A 48 -12.26 -0.40 -3.19
N ARG A 49 -12.21 0.94 -3.12
CA ARG A 49 -13.41 1.75 -2.89
C ARG A 49 -14.49 1.58 -3.96
N PHE A 50 -14.09 1.26 -5.19
CA PHE A 50 -15.01 1.09 -6.33
C PHE A 50 -15.38 -0.37 -6.59
N TRP A 51 -14.88 -1.30 -5.78
CA TRP A 51 -15.16 -2.72 -5.97
C TRP A 51 -16.57 -3.06 -5.55
N ARG A 52 -17.17 -4.01 -6.26
CA ARG A 52 -18.43 -4.63 -5.85
C ARG A 52 -18.17 -5.51 -4.62
N GLU A 53 -19.10 -5.50 -3.67
CA GLU A 53 -18.94 -6.18 -2.38
C GLU A 53 -18.69 -7.69 -2.56
N GLU A 54 -19.35 -8.34 -3.51
CA GLU A 54 -19.15 -9.75 -3.80
C GLU A 54 -17.73 -10.10 -4.25
N TRP A 55 -17.02 -9.18 -4.89
CA TRP A 55 -15.62 -9.39 -5.29
C TRP A 55 -14.73 -9.37 -4.07
N LEU A 56 -14.97 -8.42 -3.16
CA LEU A 56 -14.24 -8.32 -1.91
C LEU A 56 -14.43 -9.58 -1.06
N LEU A 57 -15.67 -10.04 -0.92
CA LEU A 57 -15.99 -11.26 -0.16
C LEU A 57 -15.36 -12.52 -0.78
N LYS A 58 -15.31 -12.62 -2.12
CA LYS A 58 -14.58 -13.70 -2.80
C LYS A 58 -13.08 -13.66 -2.50
N ILE A 59 -12.48 -12.48 -2.56
CA ILE A 59 -11.06 -12.28 -2.25
C ILE A 59 -10.76 -12.63 -0.79
N PHE A 60 -11.63 -12.24 0.15
CA PHE A 60 -11.47 -12.54 1.56
C PHE A 60 -11.47 -14.04 1.84
N LYS A 61 -12.45 -14.77 1.30
CA LYS A 61 -12.48 -16.24 1.40
C LYS A 61 -11.20 -16.86 0.87
N LYS A 62 -10.72 -16.39 -0.28
CA LYS A 62 -9.47 -16.87 -0.84
C LYS A 62 -8.28 -16.55 0.05
N ILE A 63 -8.22 -15.39 0.69
CA ILE A 63 -7.13 -15.06 1.62
C ILE A 63 -7.12 -16.02 2.82
N GLU A 64 -8.29 -16.35 3.36
CA GLU A 64 -8.44 -17.28 4.49
C GLU A 64 -7.96 -18.71 4.16
N GLU A 65 -8.02 -19.12 2.89
CA GLU A 65 -7.48 -20.40 2.42
C GLU A 65 -5.94 -20.47 2.44
N TYR A 66 -5.24 -19.33 2.55
CA TYR A 66 -3.77 -19.26 2.50
C TYR A 66 -3.18 -18.46 3.67
N PRO A 67 -3.35 -18.94 4.92
CA PRO A 67 -2.95 -18.21 6.13
C PRO A 67 -1.43 -18.02 6.28
N GLN A 68 -0.63 -18.77 5.52
CA GLN A 68 0.83 -18.64 5.48
C GLN A 68 1.32 -17.42 4.69
N HIS A 69 0.43 -16.63 4.09
CA HIS A 69 0.77 -15.47 3.29
C HIS A 69 0.36 -14.16 3.95
N ASN A 70 1.03 -13.09 3.53
CA ASN A 70 0.66 -11.74 3.91
C ASN A 70 0.09 -11.03 2.68
N PHE A 71 -1.07 -10.39 2.83
CA PHE A 71 -1.82 -9.82 1.72
C PHE A 71 -1.85 -8.30 1.83
N GLN A 72 -1.13 -7.64 0.93
CA GLN A 72 -0.95 -6.21 0.92
C GLN A 72 -2.07 -5.54 0.12
N PHE A 73 -2.94 -4.81 0.82
CA PHE A 73 -3.95 -3.93 0.26
C PHE A 73 -3.45 -2.49 0.25
N LEU A 74 -3.66 -1.75 -0.84
CA LEU A 74 -3.34 -0.33 -0.95
C LEU A 74 -4.56 0.45 -1.47
N THR A 75 -4.90 1.56 -0.83
CA THR A 75 -6.03 2.42 -1.24
C THR A 75 -5.69 3.90 -1.13
N LYS A 76 -6.41 4.75 -1.85
CA LYS A 76 -6.46 6.21 -1.63
C LYS A 76 -7.58 6.63 -0.67
N TYR A 77 -8.42 5.68 -0.26
CA TYR A 77 -9.63 5.92 0.53
C TYR A 77 -9.65 5.07 1.80
N PRO A 78 -8.76 5.34 2.78
CA PRO A 78 -8.55 4.47 3.96
C PRO A 78 -9.79 4.28 4.85
N TYR A 79 -10.82 5.12 4.74
CA TYR A 79 -12.11 4.87 5.39
C TYR A 79 -12.77 3.55 4.97
N ILE A 80 -12.39 2.97 3.84
CA ILE A 80 -12.88 1.67 3.38
C ILE A 80 -12.58 0.55 4.38
N TYR A 81 -11.48 0.67 5.13
CA TYR A 81 -11.09 -0.28 6.16
C TYR A 81 -12.05 -0.33 7.35
N HIS A 82 -12.97 0.62 7.45
CA HIS A 82 -13.98 0.66 8.52
C HIS A 82 -15.22 -0.15 8.16
N ARG A 83 -15.38 -0.46 6.86
CA ARG A 83 -16.61 -1.04 6.31
C ARG A 83 -16.59 -2.55 6.31
N TYR A 84 -15.42 -3.15 6.48
CA TYR A 84 -15.21 -4.58 6.31
C TYR A 84 -14.24 -5.10 7.35
N GLU A 85 -14.49 -6.33 7.79
CA GLU A 85 -13.53 -7.08 8.56
C GLU A 85 -12.59 -7.82 7.60
N PHE A 86 -11.35 -7.36 7.52
CA PHE A 86 -10.34 -7.99 6.68
C PHE A 86 -9.87 -9.30 7.33
N PRO A 87 -9.50 -10.32 6.52
CA PRO A 87 -8.92 -11.55 7.05
C PRO A 87 -7.56 -11.31 7.74
N SER A 88 -7.18 -12.21 8.64
CA SER A 88 -5.86 -12.22 9.27
C SER A 88 -4.73 -12.30 8.22
N GLY A 89 -3.59 -11.66 8.51
CA GLY A 89 -2.48 -11.55 7.55
C GLY A 89 -2.68 -10.44 6.51
N SER A 90 -3.74 -9.64 6.62
CA SER A 90 -3.93 -8.46 5.80
C SER A 90 -3.02 -7.32 6.23
N TRP A 91 -2.28 -6.76 5.28
CA TRP A 91 -1.50 -5.54 5.43
C TRP A 91 -2.30 -4.40 4.80
N LEU A 92 -2.78 -3.48 5.62
CA LEU A 92 -3.69 -2.41 5.25
C LEU A 92 -2.91 -1.12 5.11
N GLY A 93 -2.81 -0.57 3.91
CA GLY A 93 -2.09 0.67 3.71
C GLY A 93 -2.74 1.62 2.76
N PHE A 94 -2.30 2.87 2.84
CA PHE A 94 -2.85 3.92 2.00
C PHE A 94 -1.76 4.73 1.30
N THR A 95 -2.14 5.27 0.14
CA THR A 95 -1.27 6.11 -0.67
C THR A 95 -1.27 7.52 -0.09
N VAL A 96 -0.07 8.12 0.00
CA VAL A 96 0.15 9.49 0.43
C VAL A 96 0.95 10.20 -0.66
N ASN A 97 0.43 11.28 -1.21
CA ASN A 97 1.19 12.11 -2.15
C ASN A 97 1.64 13.43 -1.53
N ASN A 98 0.94 13.89 -0.50
CA ASN A 98 1.12 15.17 0.16
C ASN A 98 0.62 15.10 1.62
N MET A 99 0.81 16.18 2.38
CA MET A 99 0.40 16.30 3.78
C MET A 99 -1.11 16.20 3.97
N LYS A 100 -1.91 16.62 2.99
CA LYS A 100 -3.37 16.48 3.05
C LYS A 100 -3.77 15.01 3.03
N ASP A 101 -3.20 14.20 2.14
CA ASP A 101 -3.49 12.76 2.08
C ASP A 101 -3.09 12.06 3.38
N LEU A 102 -1.95 12.45 3.99
CA LEU A 102 -1.52 11.93 5.29
C LEU A 102 -2.51 12.31 6.40
N ALA A 103 -2.87 13.59 6.48
CA ALA A 103 -3.78 14.11 7.49
C ALA A 103 -5.19 13.51 7.38
N ASP A 104 -5.68 13.31 6.15
CA ASP A 104 -6.97 12.68 5.89
C ASP A 104 -6.94 11.18 6.22
N GLY A 105 -5.82 10.49 5.95
CA GLY A 105 -5.73 9.03 6.07
C GLY A 105 -5.43 8.50 7.47
N ILE A 106 -4.57 9.17 8.23
CA ILE A 106 -4.13 8.70 9.56
C ILE A 106 -5.27 8.45 10.55
N PRO A 107 -6.29 9.34 10.68
CA PRO A 107 -7.41 9.10 11.58
C PRO A 107 -8.16 7.80 11.27
N HIS A 108 -8.20 7.40 10.00
CA HIS A 108 -8.83 6.14 9.61
C HIS A 108 -8.01 4.93 10.04
N ILE A 109 -6.67 5.00 9.94
CA ILE A 109 -5.77 3.93 10.39
C ILE A 109 -5.78 3.81 11.91
N GLU A 110 -5.68 4.93 12.62
CA GLU A 110 -5.75 4.98 14.09
C GLU A 110 -7.03 4.31 14.60
N LYS A 111 -8.17 4.63 14.01
CA LYS A 111 -9.46 4.02 14.39
C LYS A 111 -9.46 2.51 14.19
N VAL A 112 -9.00 2.02 13.03
CA VAL A 112 -8.96 0.57 12.74
C VAL A 112 -7.99 -0.13 13.67
N ARG A 113 -6.81 0.45 13.93
CA ARG A 113 -5.84 -0.09 14.88
C ARG A 113 -6.40 -0.18 16.29
N THR A 114 -7.08 0.86 16.76
CA THR A 114 -7.68 0.89 18.10
C THR A 114 -8.78 -0.16 18.27
N MET A 115 -9.52 -0.47 17.20
CA MET A 115 -10.53 -1.53 17.21
C MET A 115 -9.93 -2.94 16.99
N ASN A 116 -8.67 -3.03 16.56
CA ASN A 116 -8.01 -4.28 16.21
C ASN A 116 -7.30 -4.93 17.41
N LEU A 117 -8.09 -5.37 18.40
CA LEU A 117 -7.58 -5.93 19.66
C LEU A 117 -6.77 -7.22 19.49
N SER A 118 -6.86 -7.90 18.34
CA SER A 118 -6.18 -9.17 18.06
C SER A 118 -4.86 -9.03 17.28
N GLU A 119 -4.39 -7.80 17.03
CA GLU A 119 -3.14 -7.53 16.30
C GLU A 119 -3.06 -8.23 14.92
N LYS A 120 -4.20 -8.55 14.30
CA LYS A 120 -4.25 -9.35 13.07
C LYS A 120 -3.82 -8.62 11.80
N TYR A 121 -3.54 -7.30 11.89
CA TYR A 121 -3.26 -6.45 10.75
C TYR A 121 -1.94 -5.72 10.92
N LEU A 122 -1.26 -5.53 9.80
CA LEU A 122 -0.15 -4.60 9.67
C LEU A 122 -0.64 -3.33 8.97
N TYR A 123 -0.20 -2.17 9.44
CA TYR A 123 -0.57 -0.87 8.87
C TYR A 123 0.62 -0.22 8.18
N TYR A 124 0.48 0.23 6.94
CA TYR A 124 1.59 0.83 6.21
C TYR A 124 1.16 2.06 5.41
N ILE A 125 2.12 2.90 5.03
CA ILE A 125 1.89 3.99 4.09
C ILE A 125 2.79 3.83 2.86
N CYS A 126 2.24 4.20 1.72
CA CYS A 126 3.00 4.31 0.48
C CYS A 126 3.05 5.78 0.08
N ILE A 127 4.16 6.45 0.42
CA ILE A 127 4.40 7.83 0.01
C ILE A 127 4.97 7.83 -1.41
N GLU A 128 4.09 7.74 -2.40
CA GLU A 128 4.49 7.65 -3.80
C GLU A 128 3.40 8.12 -4.80
N PRO A 129 3.73 9.03 -5.72
CA PRO A 129 4.96 9.83 -5.71
C PRO A 129 5.00 10.78 -4.50
N ILE A 130 6.20 11.03 -3.97
CA ILE A 130 6.45 12.14 -3.04
C ILE A 130 6.32 13.45 -3.83
N LEU A 131 5.28 14.24 -3.58
CA LEU A 131 5.04 15.50 -4.29
C LEU A 131 5.40 16.74 -3.46
N GLU A 132 5.54 16.58 -2.14
CA GLU A 132 5.96 17.65 -1.22
C GLU A 132 6.65 17.06 0.02
N GLU A 133 7.17 17.94 0.88
CA GLU A 133 7.70 17.52 2.18
C GLU A 133 6.59 16.93 3.06
N ILE A 134 6.82 15.73 3.58
CA ILE A 134 5.93 15.08 4.55
C ILE A 134 6.53 15.20 5.94
N ASN A 135 5.77 15.73 6.89
CA ASN A 135 6.16 15.74 8.30
C ASN A 135 5.97 14.33 8.89
N PRO A 136 7.05 13.66 9.31
CA PRO A 136 6.96 12.27 9.77
C PRO A 136 6.32 12.14 11.16
N LEU A 137 6.07 13.22 11.91
CA LEU A 137 5.29 13.13 13.15
C LEU A 137 3.88 12.56 12.94
N GLY A 138 3.35 12.60 11.72
CA GLY A 138 2.04 12.01 11.40
C GLY A 138 2.03 10.49 11.30
N ILE A 139 3.17 9.78 11.34
CA ILE A 139 3.23 8.34 11.04
C ILE A 139 3.28 7.41 12.27
N LEU A 140 2.82 7.88 13.43
CA LEU A 140 2.87 7.14 14.71
C LEU A 140 2.12 5.80 14.74
N PHE A 141 1.09 5.62 13.91
CA PHE A 141 0.26 4.40 13.88
C PHE A 141 0.64 3.41 12.78
N ILE A 142 1.82 3.60 12.20
CA ILE A 142 2.28 2.92 10.99
C ILE A 142 3.42 1.96 11.32
N ASP A 143 3.32 0.72 10.84
CA ASP A 143 4.33 -0.33 11.02
C ASP A 143 5.34 -0.39 9.87
N TRP A 144 5.05 0.24 8.72
CA TRP A 144 5.93 0.19 7.56
C TRP A 144 5.75 1.40 6.64
N VAL A 145 6.86 1.91 6.11
CA VAL A 145 6.86 3.05 5.17
C VAL A 145 7.47 2.62 3.85
N ILE A 146 6.78 2.93 2.74
CA ILE A 146 7.30 2.78 1.39
C ILE A 146 7.43 4.18 0.78
N LEU A 147 8.61 4.50 0.23
CA LEU A 147 8.87 5.77 -0.45
C LEU A 147 9.17 5.58 -1.93
N GLY A 148 8.66 6.47 -2.77
CA GLY A 148 8.99 6.50 -4.20
C GLY A 148 8.80 7.87 -4.85
N ALA A 149 9.60 8.16 -5.87
CA ALA A 149 9.40 9.32 -6.75
C ALA A 149 8.49 8.96 -7.94
N GLU A 150 7.95 9.99 -8.59
CA GLU A 150 7.20 9.84 -9.83
C GLU A 150 8.09 9.23 -10.93
N THR A 151 7.63 8.11 -11.50
CA THR A 151 8.31 7.42 -12.60
C THR A 151 7.81 7.91 -13.96
N GLY A 152 8.62 7.73 -15.01
CA GLY A 152 8.31 8.15 -16.37
C GLY A 152 8.74 9.58 -16.74
N ASN A 153 8.35 10.01 -17.94
CA ASN A 153 8.87 11.20 -18.62
C ASN A 153 7.89 12.40 -18.59
N ARG A 154 7.05 12.52 -17.56
CA ARG A 154 6.14 13.66 -17.43
C ARG A 154 6.94 14.96 -17.32
N LYS A 155 6.70 15.90 -18.25
CA LYS A 155 7.47 17.16 -18.38
C LYS A 155 7.54 17.98 -17.09
N ASN A 156 6.46 17.97 -16.29
CA ASN A 156 6.34 18.74 -15.05
C ASN A 156 6.24 17.80 -13.83
N LYS A 157 7.00 16.70 -13.80
CA LYS A 157 7.06 15.84 -12.61
C LYS A 157 7.81 16.56 -11.48
N ILE A 158 7.36 16.32 -10.25
CA ILE A 158 8.08 16.81 -9.09
C ILE A 158 9.23 15.85 -8.81
N ILE A 159 10.44 16.40 -8.66
CA ILE A 159 11.61 15.66 -8.18
C ILE A 159 11.70 15.90 -6.68
N PRO A 160 11.51 14.87 -5.84
CA PRO A 160 11.65 15.02 -4.39
C PRO A 160 13.03 15.57 -4.03
N LYS A 161 13.08 16.45 -3.03
CA LYS A 161 14.36 16.87 -2.48
C LYS A 161 14.94 15.75 -1.61
N ARG A 162 16.27 15.60 -1.63
CA ARG A 162 16.98 14.63 -0.78
C ARG A 162 16.63 14.81 0.70
N GLU A 163 16.57 16.06 1.17
CA GLU A 163 16.22 16.43 2.56
C GLU A 163 14.84 15.93 3.00
N TRP A 164 13.88 15.76 2.09
CA TRP A 164 12.55 15.21 2.40
C TRP A 164 12.62 13.71 2.69
N ILE A 165 13.44 13.00 1.90
CA ILE A 165 13.67 11.56 2.06
C ILE A 165 14.44 11.31 3.37
N GLU A 166 15.48 12.11 3.63
CA GLU A 166 16.30 12.02 4.84
C GLU A 166 15.47 12.19 6.11
N LYS A 167 14.60 13.21 6.17
CA LYS A 167 13.72 13.44 7.33
C LYS A 167 12.84 12.23 7.65
N ILE A 168 12.29 11.57 6.63
CA ILE A 168 11.46 10.38 6.82
C ILE A 168 12.31 9.17 7.21
N ALA A 169 13.46 8.97 6.55
CA ALA A 169 14.37 7.87 6.85
C ALA A 169 14.94 7.95 8.27
N ASP A 170 15.36 9.14 8.71
CA ASP A 170 15.85 9.38 10.07
C ASP A 170 14.78 9.14 11.13
N TYR A 171 13.53 9.56 10.85
CA TYR A 171 12.40 9.26 11.72
C TYR A 171 12.17 7.74 11.83
N CYS A 172 12.09 7.05 10.69
CA CYS A 172 11.87 5.61 10.64
C CYS A 172 12.97 4.85 11.39
N LYS A 173 14.24 5.25 11.19
CA LYS A 173 15.39 4.70 11.91
C LYS A 173 15.30 4.93 13.41
N ARG A 174 14.97 6.14 13.85
CA ARG A 174 14.82 6.50 15.28
C ARG A 174 13.74 5.67 15.95
N ASP A 175 12.60 5.51 15.28
CA ASP A 175 11.40 4.87 15.84
C ASP A 175 11.32 3.37 15.50
N LYS A 176 12.36 2.83 14.85
CA LYS A 176 12.48 1.41 14.44
C LYS A 176 11.33 0.94 13.54
N ILE A 177 10.83 1.84 12.70
CA ILE A 177 9.84 1.54 11.68
C ILE A 177 10.61 1.10 10.42
N PRO A 178 10.39 -0.11 9.89
CA PRO A 178 11.01 -0.51 8.64
C PRO A 178 10.65 0.46 7.51
N ILE A 179 11.61 0.76 6.66
CA ILE A 179 11.42 1.60 5.47
C ILE A 179 11.91 0.91 4.18
N TYR A 180 11.11 1.01 3.12
CA TYR A 180 11.47 0.54 1.78
C TYR A 180 11.57 1.71 0.81
N LEU A 181 12.76 1.97 0.29
CA LEU A 181 13.00 2.95 -0.77
C LEU A 181 12.91 2.29 -2.14
N LYS A 182 11.97 2.75 -2.98
CA LYS A 182 11.87 2.29 -4.36
C LYS A 182 13.04 2.78 -5.19
N GLY A 183 13.40 1.99 -6.22
CA GLY A 183 14.48 2.33 -7.15
C GLY A 183 14.28 3.66 -7.88
N SER A 184 13.05 4.19 -7.93
CA SER A 184 12.77 5.53 -8.45
C SER A 184 13.44 6.67 -7.67
N LEU A 185 13.95 6.41 -6.46
CA LEU A 185 14.69 7.37 -5.65
C LEU A 185 16.21 7.32 -5.83
N ARG A 186 16.75 6.33 -6.56
CA ARG A 186 18.20 6.06 -6.60
C ARG A 186 19.04 7.26 -7.05
N ASP A 187 18.54 8.07 -7.98
CA ASP A 187 19.26 9.26 -8.47
C ASP A 187 19.26 10.43 -7.48
N ILE A 188 18.39 10.38 -6.46
CA ILE A 188 18.19 11.44 -5.45
C ILE A 188 18.82 11.00 -4.10
N TYR A 189 18.62 9.74 -3.75
CA TYR A 189 19.05 9.08 -2.52
C TYR A 189 19.66 7.71 -2.89
N PRO A 190 20.98 7.66 -3.16
CA PRO A 190 21.65 6.45 -3.68
C PRO A 190 21.68 5.27 -2.70
N GLU A 191 21.46 5.50 -1.41
CA GLU A 191 21.48 4.47 -0.39
C GLU A 191 20.33 3.46 -0.59
N GLU A 192 20.68 2.17 -0.67
CA GLU A 192 19.68 1.12 -0.82
C GLU A 192 19.12 0.67 0.54
N ILE A 193 17.99 1.24 0.95
CA ILE A 193 17.26 0.81 2.15
C ILE A 193 16.03 0.01 1.72
N LYS A 194 16.01 -1.29 2.04
CA LYS A 194 14.93 -2.24 1.70
C LYS A 194 14.54 -3.07 2.92
N GLU A 195 14.02 -2.39 3.93
CA GLU A 195 13.56 -3.03 5.16
C GLU A 195 12.11 -3.45 5.02
N PHE A 196 11.79 -4.63 5.57
CA PHE A 196 10.46 -5.19 5.57
C PHE A 196 10.02 -5.47 7.00
N PRO A 197 8.71 -5.35 7.30
CA PRO A 197 8.17 -5.83 8.55
C PRO A 197 8.40 -7.33 8.72
N LYS A 198 8.38 -7.77 9.98
CA LYS A 198 8.32 -9.20 10.27
C LYS A 198 7.02 -9.74 9.70
N VAL A 199 7.15 -10.81 8.93
CA VAL A 199 6.02 -11.59 8.45
C VAL A 199 5.59 -12.56 9.55
N ASN A 200 4.30 -12.90 9.58
CA ASN A 200 3.80 -14.05 10.33
C ASN A 200 4.49 -15.35 9.89
#